data_AF-V7CQM5-F1
#
_entry.id   AF-V7CQM5-F1
#
_cell.length_a   1.000
_cell.length_b   1.000
_cell.length_c   1.000
_cell.angle_alpha   90.00
_cell.angle_beta   90.00
_cell.angle_gamma   90.00
#
_symmetry.space_group_name_H-M   'P 1'
#
loop_
_entity.id
_entity.type
_entity.pdbx_description
1 polymer ?
#
loop_
_entity_poly.entity_id
_entity_poly.type
_entity_poly.pdbx_seq_one_letter_code
_entity_poly.pdbx_strand_id
1 'polypeptide(L)'
;MTFVAAIAPASVNGRMRVGQEHKIVEIKGLEFYSRLFHGSMDLVTMNNKGDSYSASNIRLEGKHYYSILAPCDATLTLSDNRLQKLDGSAPQYSVTAELSGLVISLDEVQLQHMCLVWDYICTCRLREKYGRFRPWHCLLPRKCEGWQIFWWHYAQQSVLSDVRRKLKKTSWRYFGDRLSFRRKYMNLYKTKLDFLQQEQLVDDDVLQDLEQMEKESDLDDILNYRSAAESEMQ
;
A
#
# COMPACT_ATOMS: atom_id res chain seq x y z
N MET A 1 17.72 12.01 3.12
CA MET A 1 16.65 12.52 4.00
C MET A 1 16.22 11.40 4.92
N THR A 2 16.27 11.60 6.23
CA THR A 2 15.92 10.55 7.20
C THR A 2 14.81 11.09 8.09
N PHE A 3 13.59 10.61 7.89
CA PHE A 3 12.56 10.70 8.92
C PHE A 3 12.80 9.58 9.90
N VAL A 4 12.89 9.91 11.17
CA VAL A 4 13.00 8.92 12.23
C VAL A 4 11.81 9.17 13.14
N ALA A 5 10.96 8.17 13.28
CA ALA A 5 9.94 8.15 14.31
C ALA A 5 10.59 7.53 15.56
N ALA A 6 10.58 8.26 16.67
CA ALA A 6 10.89 7.69 17.97
C ALA A 6 9.57 7.16 18.56
N ILE A 7 9.52 5.87 18.87
CA ILE A 7 8.36 5.20 19.45
C ILE A 7 8.79 4.69 20.83
N ALA A 8 8.18 5.20 21.91
CA ALA A 8 8.33 4.62 23.24
C ALA A 8 7.60 3.27 23.30
N PRO A 9 8.00 2.31 24.18
CA PRO A 9 7.44 0.97 24.19
C PRO A 9 5.91 0.98 24.32
N ALA A 10 5.24 0.37 23.34
CA ALA A 10 3.79 0.25 23.30
C ALA A 10 3.31 -0.87 24.22
N SER A 11 2.27 -0.59 25.01
CA SER A 11 1.55 -1.61 25.79
C SER A 11 0.39 -2.14 24.96
N VAL A 12 0.30 -3.46 24.79
CA VAL A 12 -0.80 -4.13 24.07
C VAL A 12 -1.68 -4.85 25.08
N ASN A 13 -2.88 -4.33 25.32
CA ASN A 13 -3.89 -5.00 26.13
C ASN A 13 -5.01 -5.53 25.23
N GLY A 14 -5.14 -6.86 25.14
CA GLY A 14 -6.24 -7.51 24.43
C GLY A 14 -7.35 -7.90 25.40
N ARG A 15 -8.59 -7.44 25.16
CA ARG A 15 -9.78 -7.95 25.85
C ARG A 15 -10.59 -8.76 24.86
N MET A 16 -10.65 -10.08 25.06
CA MET A 16 -11.55 -10.94 24.30
C MET A 16 -12.94 -10.94 24.94
N ARG A 17 -13.94 -10.41 24.23
CA ARG A 17 -15.35 -10.77 24.43
C ARG A 17 -15.75 -11.59 23.22
N VAL A 18 -16.37 -12.75 23.48
CA VAL A 18 -16.74 -13.76 22.47
C VAL A 18 -17.38 -13.07 21.26
N GLY A 19 -16.69 -13.13 20.11
CA GLY A 19 -17.19 -12.62 18.84
C GLY A 19 -16.59 -11.31 18.28
N GLN A 20 -15.88 -10.54 19.10
CA GLN A 20 -15.27 -9.27 18.67
C GLN A 20 -13.83 -9.19 19.19
N GLU A 21 -12.86 -9.10 18.27
CA GLU A 21 -11.46 -8.90 18.64
C GLU A 21 -11.18 -7.40 18.72
N HIS A 22 -10.93 -6.92 19.94
CA HIS A 22 -10.48 -5.54 20.19
C HIS A 22 -8.98 -5.54 20.47
N LYS A 23 -8.21 -4.91 19.59
CA LYS A 23 -6.78 -4.66 19.78
C LYS A 23 -6.57 -3.19 20.10
N ILE A 24 -6.05 -2.90 21.28
CA ILE A 24 -5.71 -1.55 21.70
C ILE A 24 -4.19 -1.42 21.71
N VAL A 25 -3.69 -0.40 21.03
CA VAL A 25 -2.27 -0.03 20.98
C VAL A 25 -2.14 1.38 21.54
N GLU A 26 -1.40 1.49 22.66
CA GLU A 26 -1.08 2.78 23.27
C GLU A 26 0.35 3.16 22.87
N ILE A 27 0.49 4.29 22.18
CA ILE A 27 1.76 4.88 21.77
C ILE A 27 1.98 6.13 22.62
N LYS A 28 3.10 6.16 23.36
CA LYS A 28 3.48 7.31 24.17
C LYS A 28 4.57 8.12 23.49
N GLY A 29 4.44 9.44 23.52
CA GLY A 29 5.44 10.38 23.01
C GLY A 29 5.79 10.20 21.54
N LEU A 30 4.78 9.99 20.68
CA LEU A 30 4.97 9.95 19.22
C LEU A 30 5.48 11.31 18.74
N GLU A 31 6.69 11.32 18.17
CA GLU A 31 7.33 12.52 17.65
C GLU A 31 7.80 12.32 16.21
N PHE A 32 7.57 13.32 15.36
CA PHE A 32 8.17 13.39 14.03
C PHE A 32 9.10 14.60 13.96
N TYR A 33 10.36 14.36 13.63
CA TYR A 33 11.33 15.41 13.39
C TYR A 33 11.91 15.34 11.98
N SER A 34 12.31 16.50 11.46
CA SER A 34 13.06 16.60 10.21
C SER A 34 14.50 17.01 10.52
N ARG A 35 15.46 16.28 9.95
CA ARG A 35 16.85 16.73 9.91
C ARG A 35 17.04 17.60 8.68
N LEU A 36 17.26 18.91 8.87
CA LEU A 36 17.91 19.72 7.83
C LEU A 36 19.32 19.17 7.64
N PHE A 37 19.59 18.56 6.49
CA PHE A 37 20.96 18.33 6.06
C PHE A 37 21.55 19.68 5.62
N HIS A 38 22.01 20.48 6.58
CA HIS A 38 22.95 21.55 6.29
C HIS A 38 24.36 20.94 6.29
N GLY A 39 24.77 20.36 5.17
CA GLY A 39 26.08 19.73 5.04
C GLY A 39 26.37 19.42 3.59
N SER A 40 27.52 19.91 3.13
CA SER A 40 28.13 19.64 1.83
C SER A 40 27.86 18.20 1.37
N MET A 41 27.58 18.08 0.09
CA MET A 41 27.45 16.83 -0.65
C MET A 41 28.81 16.12 -0.72
N ASP A 42 29.34 15.66 0.41
CA ASP A 42 30.48 14.74 0.45
C ASP A 42 29.97 13.34 0.13
N LEU A 43 29.79 13.15 -1.17
CA LEU A 43 29.56 11.88 -1.80
C LEU A 43 30.82 11.01 -1.63
N VAL A 44 30.63 9.84 -1.02
CA VAL A 44 31.52 8.67 -1.07
C VAL A 44 32.83 8.73 -0.27
N THR A 45 32.79 8.15 0.93
CA THR A 45 33.79 7.12 1.26
C THR A 45 33.06 5.96 1.94
N MET A 46 32.73 4.96 1.12
CA MET A 46 32.38 3.62 1.59
C MET A 46 33.59 3.07 2.34
N ASN A 47 33.54 3.04 3.67
CA ASN A 47 34.36 2.12 4.44
C ASN A 47 33.50 1.43 5.50
N ASN A 48 33.30 0.14 5.24
CA ASN A 48 33.05 -0.93 6.19
C ASN A 48 33.18 -0.57 7.68
N LYS A 49 32.05 -0.57 8.38
CA LYS A 49 31.88 -1.38 9.60
C LYS A 49 30.40 -1.45 9.95
N GLY A 50 29.92 -2.67 10.18
CA GLY A 50 28.56 -2.92 10.63
C GLY A 50 28.40 -2.42 12.05
N ASP A 51 27.57 -1.40 12.23
CA ASP A 51 27.03 -1.05 13.52
C ASP A 51 25.51 -0.93 13.37
N SER A 52 24.81 -1.87 14.01
CA SER A 52 23.37 -1.81 14.18
C SER A 52 23.04 -0.57 15.00
N TYR A 53 22.37 0.41 14.40
CA TYR A 53 21.90 1.58 15.13
C TYR A 53 20.78 1.19 16.10
N SER A 54 21.15 0.89 17.34
CA SER A 54 20.23 0.82 18.47
C SER A 54 19.59 2.18 18.67
N ALA A 55 18.25 2.23 18.63
CA ALA A 55 17.44 3.44 18.69
C ALA A 55 17.38 4.11 20.08
N SER A 56 18.26 3.77 21.01
CA SER A 56 18.14 4.16 22.43
C SER A 56 19.06 5.30 22.90
N ASN A 57 19.89 5.90 22.04
CA ASN A 57 20.79 7.00 22.45
C ASN A 57 20.58 8.28 21.62
N ILE A 58 19.34 8.79 21.57
CA ILE A 58 19.06 10.15 21.07
C ILE A 58 18.84 11.08 22.26
N ARG A 59 19.88 11.26 23.09
CA ARG A 59 19.91 12.36 24.04
C ARG A 59 21.25 13.07 23.96
N LEU A 60 21.16 14.33 23.53
CA LEU A 60 22.11 15.42 23.76
C LEU A 60 23.43 15.38 22.99
N GLU A 61 23.38 15.80 21.73
CA GLU A 61 24.49 16.55 21.14
C GLU A 61 23.96 17.56 20.11
N GLY A 62 23.62 18.76 20.59
CA GLY A 62 23.70 20.06 19.90
C GLY A 62 23.27 20.23 18.44
N LYS A 63 22.45 19.36 17.85
CA LYS A 63 21.96 19.50 16.47
C LYS A 63 20.51 19.93 16.49
N HIS A 64 20.20 21.05 15.83
CA HIS A 64 18.86 21.62 15.72
C HIS A 64 17.92 20.64 15.00
N TYR A 65 17.25 19.78 15.76
CA TYR A 65 16.09 19.04 15.29
C TYR A 65 14.89 19.96 15.40
N TYR A 66 14.26 20.24 14.26
CA TYR A 66 12.99 20.93 14.25
C TYR A 66 11.90 19.85 14.23
N SER A 67 11.18 19.73 15.35
CA SER A 67 10.05 18.82 15.47
C SER A 67 8.91 19.32 14.58
N ILE A 68 8.46 18.47 13.67
CA ILE A 68 7.29 18.71 12.82
C ILE A 68 6.03 18.42 13.64
N LEU A 69 6.04 17.27 14.32
CA LEU A 69 5.01 16.86 15.26
C LEU A 69 5.65 16.89 16.64
N ALA A 70 5.14 17.73 17.52
CA ALA A 70 5.52 17.70 18.93
C ALA A 70 5.08 16.36 19.55
N PRO A 71 5.80 15.84 20.57
CA PRO A 71 5.47 14.57 21.20
C PRO A 71 3.99 14.52 21.62
N CYS A 72 3.25 13.55 21.09
CA CYS A 72 1.85 13.33 21.43
C CYS A 72 1.59 11.87 21.80
N ASP A 73 0.63 11.66 22.71
CA ASP A 73 0.18 10.32 23.06
C ASP A 73 -0.98 9.93 22.15
N ALA A 74 -0.93 8.71 21.61
CA ALA A 74 -1.94 8.19 20.70
C ALA A 74 -2.44 6.83 21.17
N THR A 75 -3.76 6.68 21.30
CA THR A 75 -4.42 5.40 21.53
C THR A 75 -5.12 4.97 20.24
N LEU A 76 -4.70 3.83 19.70
CA LEU A 76 -5.32 3.21 18.53
C LEU A 76 -6.15 2.02 19.01
N THR A 77 -7.44 2.01 18.74
CA THR A 77 -8.29 0.84 18.93
C THR A 77 -8.73 0.31 17.59
N LEU A 78 -8.40 -0.96 17.32
CA LEU A 78 -8.84 -1.72 16.17
C LEU A 78 -9.89 -2.72 16.66
N SER A 79 -11.09 -2.63 16.10
CA SER A 79 -12.13 -3.63 16.29
C SER A 79 -12.35 -4.38 14.98
N ASP A 80 -12.27 -5.71 15.07
CA ASP A 80 -12.55 -6.64 13.98
C ASP A 80 -13.88 -7.32 14.24
N ASN A 81 -14.84 -7.11 13.33
CA ASN A 81 -16.17 -7.69 13.40
C ASN A 81 -16.21 -9.00 12.59
N ARG A 82 -15.48 -10.02 13.05
CA ARG A 82 -15.41 -11.35 12.40
C ARG A 82 -16.76 -12.08 12.30
N LEU A 83 -17.74 -11.70 13.12
CA LEU A 83 -19.06 -12.34 13.17
C LEU A 83 -20.08 -11.81 12.14
N GLN A 84 -19.78 -10.75 11.40
CA GLN A 84 -20.78 -10.11 10.55
C GLN A 84 -20.81 -10.73 9.15
N LYS A 85 -21.37 -11.94 9.07
CA LYS A 85 -21.66 -12.63 7.81
C LYS A 85 -23.10 -12.40 7.32
N LEU A 86 -23.87 -11.44 7.85
CA LEU A 86 -25.29 -11.35 7.49
C LEU A 86 -25.95 -9.97 7.29
N ASP A 87 -25.47 -8.86 7.87
CA ASP A 87 -26.12 -7.55 7.65
C ASP A 87 -25.12 -6.49 7.22
N GLY A 88 -25.22 -6.03 5.97
CA GLY A 88 -24.32 -5.06 5.32
C GLY A 88 -24.36 -3.62 5.85
N SER A 89 -24.70 -3.43 7.13
CA SER A 89 -24.89 -2.10 7.73
C SER A 89 -23.66 -1.56 8.49
N ALA A 90 -22.62 -2.37 8.77
CA ALA A 90 -21.45 -1.92 9.54
C ALA A 90 -20.12 -2.35 8.92
N PRO A 91 -19.03 -1.57 9.11
CA PRO A 91 -17.72 -1.87 8.54
C PRO A 91 -17.06 -3.09 9.19
N GLN A 92 -16.39 -3.90 8.37
CA GLN A 92 -15.68 -5.12 8.78
C GLN A 92 -14.54 -4.84 9.78
N TYR A 93 -13.83 -3.75 9.55
CA TYR A 93 -12.79 -3.24 10.44
C TYR A 93 -13.11 -1.80 10.78
N SER A 94 -13.12 -1.48 12.08
CA SER A 94 -13.21 -0.09 12.52
C SER A 94 -11.99 0.25 13.37
N VAL A 95 -11.33 1.35 12.99
CA VAL A 95 -10.13 1.85 13.62
C VAL A 95 -10.45 3.21 14.21
N THR A 96 -10.40 3.34 15.53
CA THR A 96 -10.47 4.63 16.20
C THR A 96 -9.08 5.01 16.70
N ALA A 97 -8.69 6.25 16.45
CA ALA A 97 -7.43 6.81 16.94
C ALA A 97 -7.75 8.05 17.76
N GLU A 98 -7.43 8.03 19.05
CA GLU A 98 -7.52 9.21 19.91
C GLU A 98 -6.10 9.74 20.12
N LEU A 99 -5.89 11.02 19.80
CA LEU A 99 -4.59 11.67 19.99
C LEU A 99 -4.74 12.77 21.03
N SER A 100 -3.84 12.76 22.02
CA SER A 100 -3.76 13.80 23.03
C SER A 100 -2.89 14.94 22.54
N GLY A 101 -3.48 16.13 22.34
CA GLY A 101 -2.73 17.36 22.06
C GLY A 101 -1.91 17.31 20.77
N LEU A 102 -2.58 17.38 19.62
CA LEU A 102 -1.91 17.44 18.31
C LEU A 102 -1.34 18.84 18.07
N VAL A 103 -0.02 18.99 18.17
CA VAL A 103 0.69 20.23 17.82
C VAL A 103 1.63 19.96 16.65
N ILE A 104 1.31 20.57 15.51
CA ILE A 104 2.11 20.50 14.29
C ILE A 104 2.70 21.89 14.04
N SER A 105 4.01 21.95 13.94
CA SER A 105 4.75 23.17 13.58
C SER A 105 5.60 22.89 12.36
N LEU A 106 5.46 23.72 11.34
CA LEU A 106 6.17 23.53 10.08
C LEU A 106 6.84 24.84 9.65
N ASP A 107 8.15 24.77 9.50
CA ASP A 107 8.96 25.83 8.91
C ASP A 107 8.89 25.78 7.37
N GLU A 108 9.17 26.90 6.69
CA GLU A 108 9.13 26.98 5.22
C GLU A 108 10.07 25.95 4.57
N VAL A 109 11.27 25.78 5.13
CA VAL A 109 12.24 24.80 4.63
C VAL A 109 11.72 23.38 4.84
N GLN A 110 11.05 23.10 5.95
CA GLN A 110 10.46 21.79 6.20
C GLN A 110 9.29 21.49 5.26
N LEU A 111 8.47 22.50 4.94
CA LEU A 111 7.37 22.36 3.98
C LEU A 111 7.89 22.01 2.58
N GLN A 112 8.91 22.70 2.09
CA GLN A 112 9.53 22.37 0.80
C GLN A 112 10.05 20.92 0.78
N HIS A 113 10.67 20.47 1.87
CA HIS A 113 11.12 19.09 1.98
C HIS A 113 9.97 18.07 2.03
N MET A 114 8.85 18.39 2.68
CA MET A 114 7.66 17.54 2.63
C MET A 114 7.15 17.37 1.20
N CYS A 115 7.15 18.43 0.39
CA CYS A 115 6.78 18.35 -1.03
C CYS A 115 7.71 17.39 -1.80
N LEU A 116 9.03 17.43 -1.57
CA LEU A 116 9.98 16.51 -2.20
C LEU A 116 9.72 15.04 -1.82
N VAL A 117 9.35 14.79 -0.57
CA VAL A 117 9.03 13.45 -0.07
C VAL A 117 7.72 12.96 -0.66
N TRP A 118 6.75 13.85 -0.76
CA TRP A 118 5.49 13.58 -1.44
C TRP A 118 5.72 13.19 -2.90
N ASP A 119 6.52 13.97 -3.63
CA ASP A 119 6.89 13.66 -5.02
C ASP A 119 7.63 12.33 -5.13
N TYR A 120 8.48 12.01 -4.15
CA TYR A 120 9.16 10.72 -4.08
C TYR A 120 8.18 9.56 -3.86
N ILE A 121 7.23 9.68 -2.94
CA ILE A 121 6.19 8.67 -2.70
C ILE A 121 5.33 8.49 -3.97
N CYS A 122 4.93 9.58 -4.61
CA CYS A 122 4.21 9.54 -5.88
C CYS A 122 5.01 8.80 -6.96
N THR A 123 6.31 9.08 -7.05
CA THR A 123 7.23 8.40 -7.97
C THR A 123 7.38 6.91 -7.64
N CYS A 124 7.38 6.53 -6.36
CA CYS A 124 7.42 5.13 -5.93
C CYS A 124 6.15 4.37 -6.37
N ARG A 125 4.96 4.97 -6.24
CA ARG A 125 3.71 4.37 -6.74
C ARG A 125 3.74 4.18 -8.26
N LEU A 126 4.28 5.14 -9.00
CA LEU A 126 4.48 5.01 -10.44
C LEU A 126 5.50 3.90 -10.77
N ARG A 127 6.56 3.78 -9.99
CA ARG A 127 7.58 2.73 -10.15
C ARG A 127 7.02 1.34 -9.90
N GLU A 128 6.10 1.18 -8.95
CA GLU A 128 5.37 -0.08 -8.74
C GLU A 128 4.50 -0.40 -9.97
N LYS A 129 3.69 0.57 -10.41
CA LYS A 129 2.76 0.39 -11.54
C LYS A 129 3.47 0.08 -12.87
N TYR A 130 4.56 0.76 -13.18
CA TYR A 130 5.27 0.64 -14.47
C TYR A 130 6.60 -0.12 -14.37
N GLY A 131 6.91 -0.72 -13.22
CA GLY A 131 8.19 -1.37 -12.96
C GLY A 131 8.62 -2.39 -14.02
N ARG A 132 7.66 -3.03 -14.70
CA ARG A 132 7.90 -3.97 -15.81
C ARG A 132 8.66 -3.38 -17.00
N PHE A 133 8.54 -2.08 -17.25
CA PHE A 133 9.21 -1.41 -18.37
C PHE A 133 10.58 -0.85 -17.97
N ARG A 134 10.94 -0.96 -16.69
CA ARG A 134 12.11 -0.27 -16.15
C ARG A 134 13.40 -0.94 -16.64
N PRO A 135 14.37 -0.17 -17.17
CA PRO A 135 15.64 -0.73 -17.62
C PRO A 135 16.43 -1.28 -16.42
N TRP A 136 16.68 -2.58 -16.38
CA TRP A 136 17.45 -3.24 -15.31
C TRP A 136 18.95 -2.94 -15.37
N HIS A 137 19.49 -2.69 -16.57
CA HIS A 137 20.93 -2.54 -16.81
C HIS A 137 21.45 -1.10 -16.65
N CYS A 138 20.56 -0.12 -16.44
CA CYS A 138 20.90 1.31 -16.30
C CYS A 138 20.57 1.82 -14.90
N LEU A 139 21.17 1.21 -13.87
CA LEU A 139 21.13 1.79 -12.53
C LEU A 139 21.83 3.16 -12.57
N LEU A 140 21.18 4.20 -12.06
CA LEU A 140 21.69 5.59 -12.02
C LEU A 140 23.15 5.77 -11.55
N PRO A 141 23.75 4.90 -10.70
CA PRO A 141 25.16 5.01 -10.33
C PRO A 141 26.14 4.74 -11.47
N ARG A 142 25.74 3.98 -12.51
CA ARG A 142 26.59 3.62 -13.65
C ARG A 142 25.93 4.14 -14.93
N LYS A 143 26.17 5.41 -15.25
CA LYS A 143 25.65 6.06 -16.47
C LYS A 143 26.35 5.48 -17.70
N CYS A 144 25.87 4.33 -18.18
CA CYS A 144 26.29 3.74 -19.45
C CYS A 144 25.88 4.67 -20.61
N GLU A 145 26.62 4.68 -21.72
CA GLU A 145 26.25 5.48 -22.89
C GLU A 145 24.83 5.16 -23.38
N GLY A 146 24.06 6.20 -23.73
CA GLY A 146 22.68 6.05 -24.18
C GLY A 146 21.65 5.77 -23.08
N TRP A 147 22.01 5.86 -21.79
CA TRP A 147 21.05 5.67 -20.69
C TRP A 147 19.80 6.54 -20.85
N GLN A 148 19.93 7.79 -21.31
CA GLN A 148 18.81 8.70 -21.53
C GLN A 148 17.75 8.12 -22.47
N ILE A 149 18.18 7.41 -23.52
CA ILE A 149 17.29 6.80 -24.51
C ILE A 149 16.48 5.66 -23.88
N PHE A 150 17.12 4.82 -23.06
CA PHE A 150 16.42 3.75 -22.34
C PHE A 150 15.39 4.29 -21.33
N TRP A 151 15.75 5.35 -20.60
CA TRP A 151 14.83 6.01 -19.68
C TRP A 151 13.69 6.73 -20.40
N TRP A 152 13.94 7.27 -21.58
CA TRP A 152 12.90 7.85 -22.42
C TRP A 152 11.95 6.80 -22.99
N HIS A 153 12.48 5.66 -23.46
CA HIS A 153 11.67 4.52 -23.86
C HIS A 153 10.82 3.98 -22.71
N TYR A 154 11.37 3.93 -21.50
CA TYR A 154 10.61 3.57 -20.30
C TYR A 154 9.41 4.50 -20.08
N ALA A 155 9.63 5.81 -20.12
CA ALA A 155 8.55 6.79 -19.99
C ALA A 155 7.49 6.64 -21.10
N GLN A 156 7.94 6.50 -22.35
CA GLN A 156 7.07 6.32 -23.50
C GLN A 156 6.21 5.06 -23.38
N GLN A 157 6.80 3.90 -23.08
CA GLN A 157 6.07 2.63 -22.95
C GLN A 157 5.08 2.65 -21.79
N SER A 158 5.43 3.32 -20.69
CA SER A 158 4.54 3.49 -19.54
C SER A 158 3.25 4.21 -19.96
N VAL A 159 3.36 5.36 -20.64
CA VAL A 159 2.22 6.14 -21.14
C VAL A 159 1.45 5.40 -22.22
N LEU A 160 2.15 4.80 -23.21
CA LEU A 160 1.51 4.05 -24.28
C LEU A 160 0.71 2.86 -23.75
N SER A 161 1.19 2.19 -22.71
CA SER A 161 0.48 1.06 -22.11
C SER A 161 -0.86 1.50 -21.49
N ASP A 162 -0.90 2.69 -20.88
CA ASP A 162 -2.12 3.26 -20.31
C ASP A 162 -3.09 3.71 -21.39
N VAL A 163 -2.60 4.37 -22.44
CA VAL A 163 -3.42 4.79 -23.58
C VAL A 163 -3.99 3.58 -24.32
N ARG A 164 -3.15 2.59 -24.65
CA ARG A 164 -3.60 1.34 -25.29
C ARG A 164 -4.61 0.60 -24.42
N ARG A 165 -4.41 0.54 -23.10
CA ARG A 165 -5.39 -0.06 -22.18
C ARG A 165 -6.70 0.70 -22.20
N LYS A 166 -6.69 2.04 -22.17
CA LYS A 166 -7.91 2.87 -22.27
C LYS A 166 -8.64 2.64 -23.59
N LEU A 167 -7.92 2.69 -24.71
CA LEU A 167 -8.46 2.45 -26.05
C LEU A 167 -9.03 1.03 -26.20
N LYS A 168 -8.33 0.02 -25.65
CA LYS A 168 -8.83 -1.35 -25.59
C LYS A 168 -10.12 -1.42 -24.78
N LYS A 169 -10.17 -0.80 -23.59
CA LYS A 169 -11.38 -0.74 -22.74
C LYS A 169 -12.57 -0.06 -23.45
N THR A 170 -12.34 0.90 -24.34
CA THR A 170 -13.40 1.55 -25.14
C THR A 170 -13.81 0.80 -26.41
N SER A 171 -13.09 -0.24 -26.81
CA SER A 171 -13.40 -0.97 -28.05
C SER A 171 -14.58 -1.93 -27.85
N TRP A 172 -15.51 -1.95 -28.81
CA TRP A 172 -16.69 -2.85 -28.77
C TRP A 172 -16.32 -4.33 -28.74
N ARG A 173 -15.23 -4.72 -29.41
CA ARG A 173 -14.72 -6.11 -29.38
C ARG A 173 -14.33 -6.51 -27.96
N TYR A 174 -13.51 -5.70 -27.30
CA TYR A 174 -13.12 -5.95 -25.92
C TYR A 174 -14.29 -5.87 -24.95
N PHE A 175 -15.26 -4.97 -25.20
CA PHE A 175 -16.48 -4.93 -24.40
C PHE A 175 -17.28 -6.24 -24.51
N GLY A 176 -17.42 -6.79 -25.71
CA GLY A 176 -18.04 -8.09 -25.95
C GLY A 176 -17.29 -9.23 -25.26
N ASP A 177 -15.96 -9.30 -25.43
CA ASP A 177 -15.11 -10.30 -24.77
C ASP A 177 -15.19 -10.18 -23.24
N ARG A 178 -15.25 -8.96 -22.71
CA ARG A 178 -15.37 -8.71 -21.27
C ARG A 178 -16.73 -9.12 -20.73
N LEU A 179 -17.81 -8.96 -21.51
CA LEU A 179 -19.13 -9.44 -21.13
C LEU A 179 -19.20 -10.97 -21.11
N SER A 180 -18.62 -11.65 -22.11
CA SER A 180 -18.56 -13.11 -22.13
C SER A 180 -17.70 -13.65 -20.99
N PHE A 181 -16.54 -13.02 -20.74
CA PHE A 181 -15.65 -13.35 -19.62
C PHE A 181 -16.34 -13.17 -18.27
N ARG A 182 -17.04 -12.04 -18.07
CA ARG A 182 -17.83 -11.79 -16.85
C ARG A 182 -18.87 -12.88 -16.63
N ARG A 183 -19.64 -13.26 -17.66
CA ARG A 183 -20.65 -14.33 -17.53
C ARG A 183 -20.02 -15.67 -17.18
N LYS A 184 -18.93 -16.05 -17.86
CA LYS A 184 -18.21 -17.30 -17.57
C LYS A 184 -17.71 -17.31 -16.11
N TYR A 185 -17.06 -16.23 -15.68
CA TYR A 185 -16.56 -16.10 -14.31
C TYR A 185 -17.69 -16.18 -13.29
N MET A 186 -18.77 -15.41 -13.47
CA MET A 186 -19.90 -15.39 -12.55
C MET A 186 -20.56 -16.77 -12.44
N ASN A 187 -20.72 -17.49 -13.54
CA ASN A 187 -21.27 -18.84 -13.51
C ASN A 187 -20.39 -19.81 -12.72
N LEU A 188 -19.08 -19.83 -12.97
CA LEU A 188 -18.13 -20.68 -12.23
C LEU A 188 -18.09 -20.33 -10.74
N TYR A 189 -18.13 -19.03 -10.42
CA TYR A 189 -18.12 -18.57 -9.04
C TYR A 189 -19.43 -18.92 -8.31
N LYS A 190 -20.59 -18.84 -8.97
CA LYS A 190 -21.87 -19.32 -8.43
C LYS A 190 -21.85 -20.82 -8.17
N THR A 191 -21.38 -21.61 -9.13
CA THR A 191 -21.19 -23.05 -8.95
C THR A 191 -20.29 -23.36 -7.74
N LYS A 192 -19.20 -22.61 -7.57
CA LYS A 192 -18.35 -22.70 -6.38
C LYS A 192 -19.12 -22.38 -5.09
N LEU A 193 -19.94 -21.33 -5.08
CA LEU A 193 -20.78 -20.98 -3.93
C LEU A 193 -21.84 -22.03 -3.63
N ASP A 194 -22.48 -22.61 -4.64
CA ASP A 194 -23.49 -23.67 -4.49
C ASP A 194 -22.88 -24.93 -3.86
N PHE A 195 -21.71 -25.36 -4.32
CA PHE A 195 -20.99 -26.49 -3.72
C PHE A 195 -20.62 -26.21 -2.26
N LEU A 196 -20.21 -24.98 -1.95
CA LEU A 196 -19.92 -24.58 -0.57
C LEU A 196 -21.17 -24.56 0.32
N GLN A 197 -22.35 -24.19 -0.22
CA GLN A 197 -23.61 -24.25 0.52
C GLN A 197 -24.09 -25.70 0.76
N GLN A 198 -23.77 -26.61 -0.16
CA GLN A 198 -24.13 -28.03 -0.09
C GLN A 198 -23.08 -28.90 0.64
N GLU A 199 -22.03 -28.28 1.22
CA GLU A 199 -20.89 -28.95 1.87
C GLU A 199 -20.20 -30.02 1.00
N GLN A 200 -20.25 -29.84 -0.32
CA GLN A 200 -19.69 -30.76 -1.29
C GLN A 200 -18.29 -30.32 -1.74
N LEU A 201 -17.43 -31.27 -2.12
CA LEU A 201 -16.13 -30.95 -2.71
C LEU A 201 -16.33 -30.22 -4.04
N VAL A 202 -15.76 -29.02 -4.13
CA VAL A 202 -15.76 -28.22 -5.37
C VAL A 202 -14.96 -28.98 -6.42
N ASP A 203 -15.51 -29.06 -7.62
CA ASP A 203 -14.85 -29.67 -8.77
C ASP A 203 -13.50 -28.98 -9.06
N ASP A 204 -12.43 -29.78 -9.20
CA ASP A 204 -11.05 -29.28 -9.42
C ASP A 204 -10.95 -28.51 -10.74
N ASP A 205 -11.71 -28.91 -11.76
CA ASP A 205 -11.76 -28.24 -13.06
C ASP A 205 -12.32 -26.80 -12.93
N VAL A 206 -13.33 -26.61 -12.06
CA VAL A 206 -13.93 -25.29 -11.79
C VAL A 206 -12.96 -24.38 -11.06
N LEU A 207 -12.19 -24.92 -10.11
CA LEU A 207 -11.17 -24.18 -9.38
C LEU A 207 -10.01 -23.76 -10.30
N GLN A 208 -9.55 -24.66 -11.16
CA GLN A 208 -8.47 -24.37 -12.10
C GLN A 208 -8.88 -23.30 -13.13
N ASP A 209 -10.09 -23.40 -13.68
CA ASP A 209 -10.62 -22.40 -14.62
C ASP A 209 -10.77 -21.02 -13.96
N LEU A 210 -11.23 -20.97 -12.70
CA LEU A 210 -11.29 -19.72 -11.93
C LEU A 210 -9.90 -19.13 -11.70
N GLU A 211 -8.92 -19.94 -11.28
CA GLU A 211 -7.56 -19.48 -11.03
C GLU A 211 -6.92 -18.89 -12.30
N GLN A 212 -7.09 -19.56 -13.45
CA GLN A 212 -6.60 -19.06 -14.74
C GLN A 212 -7.27 -17.72 -15.12
N MET A 213 -8.58 -17.60 -14.91
CA MET A 213 -9.31 -16.36 -15.18
C MET A 213 -8.89 -15.22 -14.24
N GLU A 214 -8.64 -15.51 -12.95
CA GLU A 214 -8.17 -14.52 -11.98
C GLU A 214 -6.76 -14.02 -12.31
N LYS A 215 -5.88 -14.90 -12.83
CA LYS A 215 -4.53 -14.52 -13.26
C LYS A 215 -4.52 -13.52 -14.42
N GLU A 216 -5.53 -13.58 -15.29
CA GLU A 216 -5.66 -12.70 -16.45
C GLU A 216 -6.41 -11.39 -16.16
N SER A 217 -7.07 -11.31 -15.01
CA SER A 217 -7.99 -10.20 -14.66
C SER A 217 -7.32 -9.14 -13.78
N ASP A 218 -7.78 -7.89 -13.92
CA ASP A 218 -7.45 -6.83 -12.97
C ASP A 218 -8.15 -7.14 -11.62
N LEU A 219 -7.50 -6.84 -10.47
CA LEU A 219 -8.08 -7.08 -9.13
C LEU A 219 -9.46 -6.43 -8.95
N ASP A 220 -9.63 -5.20 -9.45
CA ASP A 220 -10.91 -4.48 -9.40
C ASP A 220 -12.01 -5.25 -10.15
N ASP A 221 -11.67 -5.88 -11.27
CA ASP A 221 -12.63 -6.65 -12.08
C ASP A 221 -13.04 -7.93 -11.33
N ILE A 222 -12.10 -8.63 -10.69
CA ILE A 222 -12.38 -9.81 -9.85
C ILE A 222 -13.34 -9.45 -8.70
N LEU A 223 -13.04 -8.38 -7.96
CA LEU A 223 -13.88 -7.93 -6.84
C LEU A 223 -15.30 -7.59 -7.29
N ASN A 224 -15.44 -6.88 -8.41
CA ASN A 224 -16.72 -6.54 -9.00
C ASN A 224 -17.50 -7.78 -9.47
N TYR A 225 -16.83 -8.80 -9.99
CA TYR A 225 -17.50 -10.02 -10.44
C TYR A 225 -17.97 -10.89 -9.27
N ARG A 226 -17.16 -10.99 -8.20
CA ARG A 226 -17.56 -11.72 -6.98
C ARG A 226 -18.75 -11.07 -6.29
N SER A 227 -18.72 -9.75 -6.11
CA SER A 227 -19.85 -9.02 -5.51
C SER A 227 -21.12 -9.13 -6.35
N ALA A 228 -21.02 -9.05 -7.67
CA ALA A 228 -22.16 -9.24 -8.57
C ALA A 228 -22.74 -10.67 -8.46
N ALA A 229 -21.87 -11.69 -8.43
CA ALA A 229 -22.31 -13.08 -8.30
C ALA A 229 -22.98 -13.35 -6.95
N GLU A 230 -22.42 -12.83 -5.85
CA GLU A 230 -23.02 -12.91 -4.51
C GLU A 230 -24.37 -12.21 -4.44
N SER A 231 -24.51 -11.03 -5.05
CA SER A 231 -25.78 -10.29 -5.09
C SER A 231 -26.90 -10.97 -5.89
N GLU A 232 -26.56 -11.84 -6.84
CA GLU A 232 -27.56 -12.60 -7.61
C GLU A 232 -27.98 -13.91 -6.93
N MET A 233 -27.30 -14.31 -5.84
CA MET A 233 -27.57 -15.52 -5.06
C MET A 233 -28.29 -15.22 -3.73
N GLN A 234 -28.37 -13.94 -3.34
CA GLN A 234 -29.16 -13.43 -2.20
C GLN A 234 -30.61 -13.13 -2.63
#